data_AF-U3AJ83-F1
#
_entry.id   AF-U3AJ83-F1
#
_cell.length_a   1.000
_cell.length_b   1.000
_cell.length_c   1.000
_cell.angle_alpha   90.00
_cell.angle_beta   90.00
_cell.angle_gamma   90.00
#
_symmetry.space_group_name_H-M   'P 1'
#
loop_
_entity.id
_entity.type
_entity.pdbx_description
1 polymer ?
#
loop_
_entity_poly.entity_id
_entity_poly.type
_entity_poly.pdbx_seq_one_letter_code
_entity_poly.pdbx_strand_id
1 'polypeptide(L)'
;MMPTMLVKNTLATLLAALCLTACNSDSSGNSGEEVVDPETPISPEDDPSSALNLPDTHFNYSNIELPEHYLVNDFPAGSQFQRAAIDMDNQPDHNLTTDAGATLGRVLFYDIKLSANGSVSCASCHIQENGFSDPKVLSVGFDGGETRRHSMGLTNATFYYSGKFFWDERADSLEEQTLMPFQDPVEMGLVLAELEEIVRNQDYYPALFEDAFGDPTVSSDRISRALAQFIRSMVSTTAKYDIARQDVSSPIRDFPQFTE
;
A
#
# COMPACT_ATOMS: atom_id res chain seq x y z
N MET A 1 -49.23 31.43 19.90
CA MET A 1 -50.08 32.46 19.28
C MET A 1 -49.17 33.52 18.68
N MET A 2 -49.10 33.55 17.34
CA MET A 2 -48.48 34.57 16.49
C MET A 2 -49.33 35.86 16.49
N PRO A 3 -48.81 37.07 16.15
CA PRO A 3 -48.38 37.46 14.78
C PRO A 3 -47.02 38.22 14.74
N THR A 4 -46.10 37.99 13.80
CA THR A 4 -46.00 38.45 12.39
C THR A 4 -46.30 39.93 12.15
N MET A 5 -45.29 40.73 11.78
CA MET A 5 -45.34 41.58 10.57
C MET A 5 -43.95 42.05 10.13
N LEU A 6 -43.66 41.70 8.88
CA LEU A 6 -42.63 42.21 7.98
C LEU A 6 -43.06 43.60 7.47
N VAL A 7 -42.14 44.56 7.33
CA VAL A 7 -42.31 45.68 6.39
C VAL A 7 -41.00 45.86 5.61
N LYS A 8 -41.14 45.85 4.28
CA LYS A 8 -40.08 46.02 3.27
C LYS A 8 -39.95 47.50 2.87
N ASN A 9 -38.71 47.89 2.57
CA ASN A 9 -38.21 48.87 1.58
C ASN A 9 -39.15 49.95 1.01
N THR A 10 -38.66 51.20 1.05
CA THR A 10 -38.82 52.14 -0.06
C THR A 10 -37.55 52.99 -0.25
N LEU A 11 -37.23 53.14 -1.54
CA LEU A 11 -36.05 53.73 -2.17
C LEU A 11 -36.12 55.27 -2.16
N ALA A 12 -35.00 55.97 -1.99
CA ALA A 12 -34.87 57.38 -2.35
C ALA A 12 -33.51 57.65 -3.02
N THR A 13 -33.61 57.95 -4.30
CA THR A 13 -32.60 58.43 -5.26
C THR A 13 -31.91 59.72 -4.83
N LEU A 14 -30.60 59.83 -5.08
CA LEU A 14 -29.99 61.12 -5.42
C LEU A 14 -29.01 60.96 -6.59
N LEU A 15 -29.26 61.81 -7.58
CA LEU A 15 -28.65 61.94 -8.89
C LEU A 15 -27.42 62.86 -8.77
N ALA A 16 -26.27 62.47 -9.30
CA ALA A 16 -25.21 63.42 -9.64
C ALA A 16 -24.49 62.95 -10.91
N ALA A 17 -24.85 63.57 -12.02
CA ALA A 17 -24.15 63.45 -13.29
C ALA A 17 -22.93 64.38 -13.29
N LEU A 18 -21.76 63.85 -13.64
CA LEU A 18 -20.66 64.65 -14.15
C LEU A 18 -20.18 63.99 -15.46
N CYS A 19 -20.51 64.64 -16.57
CA CYS A 19 -19.93 64.35 -17.88
C CYS A 19 -18.57 65.03 -17.96
N LEU A 20 -17.53 64.27 -18.30
CA LEU A 20 -16.36 64.77 -19.04
C LEU A 20 -15.96 63.69 -20.05
N THR A 21 -16.06 64.07 -21.31
CA THR A 21 -15.77 63.25 -22.50
C THR A 21 -14.28 63.11 -22.78
N ALA A 22 -13.88 61.86 -23.04
CA ALA A 22 -13.02 61.34 -24.12
C ALA A 22 -11.52 61.73 -24.21
N CYS A 23 -10.66 60.71 -24.23
CA CYS A 23 -9.89 60.34 -25.43
C CYS A 23 -9.36 58.89 -25.34
N ASN A 24 -9.27 58.29 -26.53
CA ASN A 24 -9.14 56.87 -26.84
C ASN A 24 -7.67 56.42 -26.94
N SER A 25 -7.38 55.15 -26.60
CA SER A 25 -6.46 54.31 -27.36
C SER A 25 -6.57 52.85 -26.90
N ASP A 26 -7.00 52.01 -27.83
CA ASP A 26 -7.08 50.56 -27.75
C ASP A 26 -5.76 49.90 -27.30
N SER A 27 -5.84 48.88 -26.45
CA SER A 27 -5.11 47.63 -26.69
C SER A 27 -5.79 46.47 -25.95
N SER A 28 -6.35 45.58 -26.76
CA SER A 28 -6.58 44.14 -26.58
C SER A 28 -6.11 43.53 -25.26
N GLY A 29 -7.06 42.86 -24.59
CA GLY A 29 -6.78 41.94 -23.50
C GLY A 29 -5.96 40.73 -23.94
N ASN A 30 -5.20 40.20 -22.99
CA ASN A 30 -4.75 38.82 -22.97
C ASN A 30 -4.70 38.38 -21.51
N SER A 31 -5.69 37.59 -21.08
CA SER A 31 -5.59 36.75 -19.88
C SER A 31 -4.64 35.62 -20.22
N GLY A 32 -3.36 35.77 -19.87
CA GLY A 32 -2.37 34.70 -19.96
C GLY A 32 -2.70 33.65 -18.91
N GLU A 33 -3.44 32.63 -19.31
CA GLU A 33 -3.45 31.35 -18.63
C GLU A 33 -2.11 30.69 -18.96
N GLU A 34 -1.27 30.51 -17.94
CA GLU A 34 0.05 29.92 -18.07
C GLU A 34 -0.13 28.43 -18.39
N VAL A 35 0.01 28.09 -19.67
CA VAL A 35 -0.01 26.70 -20.13
C VAL A 35 1.28 26.05 -19.65
N VAL A 36 1.18 25.28 -18.56
CA VAL A 36 2.28 24.44 -18.06
C VAL A 36 2.54 23.37 -19.12
N ASP A 37 3.74 23.40 -19.69
CA ASP A 37 4.21 22.43 -20.68
C ASP A 37 4.39 21.06 -20.00
N PRO A 38 3.69 19.99 -20.43
CA PRO A 38 3.74 18.69 -19.79
C PRO A 38 5.12 18.00 -19.85
N GLU A 39 6.09 18.57 -20.57
CA GLU A 39 7.46 18.04 -20.66
C GLU A 39 8.47 18.72 -19.72
N THR A 40 8.06 19.72 -18.92
CA THR A 40 8.98 20.37 -17.98
C THR A 40 9.26 19.43 -16.79
N PRO A 41 10.51 19.00 -16.54
CA PRO A 41 10.81 18.17 -15.39
C PRO A 41 10.44 18.90 -14.10
N ILE A 42 9.58 18.29 -13.29
CA ILE A 42 9.23 18.80 -11.96
C ILE A 42 10.54 18.94 -11.18
N SER A 43 10.79 20.12 -10.60
CA SER A 43 11.93 20.30 -9.70
C SER A 43 11.83 19.28 -8.57
N PRO A 44 12.92 18.63 -8.12
CA PRO A 44 12.88 17.70 -7.00
C PRO A 44 12.29 18.29 -5.71
N GLU A 45 12.27 19.63 -5.59
CA GLU A 45 11.63 20.37 -4.49
C GLU A 45 10.10 20.46 -4.60
N ASP A 46 9.55 20.26 -5.80
CA ASP A 46 8.12 20.29 -6.11
C ASP A 46 7.51 18.89 -6.28
N ASP A 47 8.31 17.82 -6.16
CA ASP A 47 7.83 16.44 -6.20
C ASP A 47 7.21 16.06 -4.83
N PRO A 48 5.89 15.81 -4.77
CA PRO A 48 5.21 15.43 -3.52
C PRO A 48 5.71 14.10 -2.94
N SER A 49 6.36 13.25 -3.75
CA SER A 49 6.91 11.96 -3.33
C SER A 49 8.27 12.06 -2.65
N SER A 50 8.94 13.22 -2.70
CA SER A 50 10.22 13.49 -2.02
C SER A 50 10.19 13.17 -0.52
N ALA A 51 9.03 13.30 0.12
CA ALA A 51 8.81 12.95 1.53
C ALA A 51 8.93 11.43 1.82
N LEU A 52 8.76 10.57 0.82
CA LEU A 52 8.78 9.11 0.97
C LEU A 52 10.19 8.50 0.93
N ASN A 53 11.20 9.27 0.50
CA ASN A 53 12.58 8.80 0.34
C ASN A 53 12.67 7.47 -0.45
N LEU A 54 11.94 7.41 -1.57
CA LEU A 54 11.98 6.28 -2.50
C LEU A 54 13.19 6.42 -3.44
N PRO A 55 13.80 5.31 -3.87
CA PRO A 55 14.85 5.36 -4.89
C PRO A 55 14.27 5.73 -6.27
N ASP A 56 15.08 6.38 -7.12
CA ASP A 56 14.71 6.71 -8.52
C ASP A 56 14.34 5.46 -9.34
N THR A 57 14.95 4.32 -9.01
CA THR A 57 14.63 3.01 -9.57
C THR A 57 14.04 2.14 -8.48
N HIS A 58 12.90 1.50 -8.75
CA HIS A 58 12.27 0.60 -7.79
C HIS A 58 13.23 -0.48 -7.29
N PHE A 59 13.01 -0.91 -6.05
CA PHE A 59 13.62 -2.13 -5.57
C PHE A 59 13.07 -3.32 -6.38
N ASN A 60 13.89 -4.36 -6.51
CA ASN A 60 13.45 -5.62 -7.13
C ASN A 60 12.52 -6.37 -6.18
N TYR A 61 11.22 -6.31 -6.46
CA TYR A 61 10.17 -7.03 -5.73
C TYR A 61 9.61 -8.21 -6.53
N SER A 62 9.66 -8.12 -7.86
CA SER A 62 9.02 -9.06 -8.79
C SER A 62 9.93 -10.18 -9.28
N ASN A 63 11.26 -9.95 -9.31
CA ASN A 63 12.24 -10.89 -9.87
C ASN A 63 13.18 -11.42 -8.77
N ILE A 64 12.61 -11.98 -7.71
CA ILE A 64 13.37 -12.57 -6.61
C ILE A 64 14.01 -13.87 -7.09
N GLU A 65 15.34 -13.94 -7.11
CA GLU A 65 16.08 -15.15 -7.45
C GLU A 65 15.89 -16.20 -6.34
N LEU A 66 15.19 -17.28 -6.67
CA LEU A 66 14.98 -18.39 -5.75
C LEU A 66 16.10 -19.44 -5.90
N PRO A 67 16.68 -19.93 -4.80
CA PRO A 67 17.59 -21.07 -4.84
C PRO A 67 16.92 -22.31 -5.45
N GLU A 68 17.71 -23.22 -6.01
CA GLU A 68 17.22 -24.44 -6.67
C GLU A 68 16.26 -25.25 -5.77
N HIS A 69 16.53 -25.35 -4.47
CA HIS A 69 15.68 -26.10 -3.54
C HIS A 69 14.30 -25.49 -3.26
N TYR A 70 14.03 -24.26 -3.73
CA TYR A 70 12.68 -23.68 -3.78
C TYR A 70 11.93 -24.06 -5.06
N LEU A 71 12.66 -24.38 -6.13
CA LEU A 71 12.14 -24.62 -7.47
C LEU A 71 11.87 -26.10 -7.74
N VAL A 72 12.68 -26.99 -7.16
CA VAL A 72 12.57 -28.44 -7.35
C VAL A 72 12.38 -29.17 -6.04
N ASN A 73 11.67 -30.29 -6.12
CA ASN A 73 11.51 -31.21 -5.01
C ASN A 73 12.30 -32.51 -5.27
N ASP A 74 13.31 -32.75 -4.44
CA ASP A 74 14.15 -33.95 -4.48
C ASP A 74 13.88 -34.94 -3.33
N PHE A 75 12.67 -34.90 -2.74
CA PHE A 75 12.24 -35.95 -1.80
C PHE A 75 11.96 -37.27 -2.54
N PRO A 76 12.25 -38.44 -1.90
CA PRO A 76 11.90 -39.74 -2.47
C PRO A 76 10.41 -39.88 -2.79
N ALA A 77 10.10 -40.66 -3.83
CA ALA A 77 8.73 -41.01 -4.18
C ALA A 77 8.00 -41.62 -2.98
N GLY A 78 6.81 -41.09 -2.65
CA GLY A 78 6.02 -41.51 -1.49
C GLY A 78 6.31 -40.76 -0.19
N SER A 79 7.25 -39.81 -0.18
CA SER A 79 7.39 -38.82 0.90
C SER A 79 6.11 -38.01 1.08
N GLN A 80 5.82 -37.56 2.30
CA GLN A 80 4.68 -36.67 2.58
C GLN A 80 4.87 -35.27 1.97
N PHE A 81 6.11 -34.87 1.71
CA PHE A 81 6.46 -33.59 1.10
C PHE A 81 6.79 -33.82 -0.37
N GLN A 82 5.84 -33.49 -1.25
CA GLN A 82 5.97 -33.72 -2.69
C GLN A 82 6.01 -32.43 -3.53
N ARG A 83 5.86 -31.26 -2.90
CA ARG A 83 5.84 -29.97 -3.58
C ARG A 83 7.09 -29.17 -3.26
N ALA A 84 7.62 -28.51 -4.27
CA ALA A 84 8.60 -27.45 -4.09
C ALA A 84 7.89 -26.19 -3.55
N ALA A 85 8.65 -25.21 -3.06
CA ALA A 85 8.07 -23.97 -2.55
C ALA A 85 7.31 -23.22 -3.65
N ILE A 86 7.85 -23.19 -4.87
CA ILE A 86 7.24 -22.51 -6.01
C ILE A 86 5.87 -23.09 -6.41
N ASP A 87 5.63 -24.39 -6.15
CA ASP A 87 4.33 -25.03 -6.39
C ASP A 87 3.23 -24.55 -5.42
N MET A 88 3.62 -23.77 -4.40
CA MET A 88 2.75 -23.18 -3.39
C MET A 88 2.63 -21.66 -3.56
N ASP A 89 3.13 -21.10 -4.66
CA ASP A 89 2.94 -19.69 -4.99
C ASP A 89 1.44 -19.37 -5.12
N ASN A 90 0.99 -18.36 -4.38
CA ASN A 90 -0.40 -17.92 -4.32
C ASN A 90 -0.66 -16.58 -5.04
N GLN A 91 0.23 -16.15 -5.94
CA GLN A 91 -0.03 -15.03 -6.83
C GLN A 91 -1.17 -15.37 -7.81
N PRO A 92 -2.26 -14.58 -7.85
CA PRO A 92 -3.30 -14.77 -8.84
C PRO A 92 -2.93 -14.07 -10.16
N ASP A 93 -3.40 -14.61 -11.29
CA ASP A 93 -3.13 -14.07 -12.63
C ASP A 93 -3.48 -12.57 -12.79
N HIS A 94 -4.43 -12.07 -12.01
CA HIS A 94 -4.90 -10.69 -12.06
C HIS A 94 -4.21 -9.75 -11.06
N ASN A 95 -3.25 -10.24 -10.27
CA ASN A 95 -2.46 -9.44 -9.33
C ASN A 95 -1.07 -10.05 -9.10
N LEU A 96 -0.33 -10.29 -10.19
CA LEU A 96 1.09 -10.65 -10.13
C LEU A 96 1.91 -9.51 -9.50
N THR A 97 2.98 -9.86 -8.79
CA THR A 97 3.88 -8.86 -8.19
C THR A 97 4.63 -8.09 -9.28
N THR A 98 4.54 -6.76 -9.22
CA THR A 98 5.35 -5.82 -10.03
C THR A 98 6.16 -4.93 -9.10
N ASP A 99 7.28 -4.40 -9.58
CA ASP A 99 8.13 -3.52 -8.75
C ASP A 99 7.39 -2.21 -8.38
N ALA A 100 6.63 -1.64 -9.32
CA ALA A 100 5.79 -0.46 -9.09
C ALA A 100 4.64 -0.74 -8.10
N GLY A 101 3.87 -1.82 -8.32
CA GLY A 101 2.76 -2.18 -7.43
C GLY A 101 3.20 -2.55 -6.01
N ALA A 102 4.33 -3.26 -5.86
CA ALA A 102 4.92 -3.52 -4.55
C ALA A 102 5.53 -2.26 -3.91
N THR A 103 6.03 -1.31 -4.69
CA THR A 103 6.47 0.00 -4.17
C THR A 103 5.29 0.77 -3.58
N LEU A 104 4.17 0.88 -4.29
CA LEU A 104 2.94 1.45 -3.76
C LEU A 104 2.48 0.70 -2.50
N GLY A 105 2.49 -0.63 -2.54
CA GLY A 105 2.15 -1.47 -1.39
C GLY A 105 3.03 -1.22 -0.17
N ARG A 106 4.34 -1.00 -0.37
CA ARG A 106 5.26 -0.63 0.71
C ARG A 106 4.89 0.71 1.31
N VAL A 107 4.61 1.72 0.50
CA VAL A 107 4.21 3.04 1.01
C VAL A 107 2.96 2.92 1.87
N LEU A 108 1.93 2.23 1.37
CA LEU A 108 0.69 1.95 2.11
C LEU A 108 0.94 1.19 3.42
N PHE A 109 1.81 0.18 3.41
CA PHE A 109 2.10 -0.67 4.56
C PHE A 109 2.68 0.08 5.76
N TYR A 110 3.47 1.12 5.50
CA TYR A 110 4.13 1.94 6.54
C TYR A 110 3.37 3.24 6.86
N ASP A 111 2.35 3.61 6.10
CA ASP A 111 1.62 4.87 6.27
C ASP A 111 0.67 4.83 7.49
N ILE A 112 1.08 5.52 8.57
CA ILE A 112 0.30 5.62 9.81
C ILE A 112 -0.98 6.43 9.67
N LYS A 113 -1.09 7.29 8.65
CA LYS A 113 -2.31 8.10 8.43
C LYS A 113 -3.49 7.22 8.03
N LEU A 114 -3.26 5.98 7.62
CA LEU A 114 -4.29 5.04 7.22
C LEU A 114 -4.97 4.32 8.41
N SER A 115 -4.89 4.88 9.61
CA SER A 115 -5.72 4.51 10.76
C SER A 115 -6.58 5.68 11.23
N ALA A 116 -7.66 5.39 11.95
CA ALA A 116 -8.68 6.36 12.36
C ALA A 116 -8.14 7.59 13.10
N ASN A 117 -7.01 7.48 13.80
CA ASN A 117 -6.35 8.59 14.48
C ASN A 117 -4.91 8.87 14.00
N GLY A 118 -4.47 8.23 12.91
CA GLY A 118 -3.17 8.45 12.32
C GLY A 118 -1.98 7.92 13.13
N SER A 119 -2.18 6.93 14.02
CA SER A 119 -1.16 6.48 14.99
C SER A 119 -0.51 5.12 14.70
N VAL A 120 -1.10 4.30 13.84
CA VAL A 120 -0.65 2.92 13.56
C VAL A 120 -0.75 2.62 12.07
N SER A 121 0.13 1.75 11.60
CA SER A 121 0.12 1.19 10.24
C SER A 121 0.23 -0.34 10.32
N CYS A 122 0.23 -1.03 9.17
CA CYS A 122 0.49 -2.47 9.13
C CYS A 122 1.83 -2.80 9.81
N ALA A 123 2.84 -1.95 9.59
CA ALA A 123 4.17 -2.07 10.18
C ALA A 123 4.21 -1.94 11.72
N SER A 124 3.19 -1.35 12.35
CA SER A 124 3.10 -1.28 13.81
C SER A 124 2.96 -2.66 14.47
N CYS A 125 2.33 -3.62 13.77
CA CYS A 125 2.10 -4.99 14.24
C CYS A 125 2.89 -6.05 13.45
N HIS A 126 3.40 -5.69 12.27
CA HIS A 126 4.19 -6.58 11.41
C HIS A 126 5.62 -6.05 11.26
N ILE A 127 6.41 -6.20 12.32
CA ILE A 127 7.72 -5.57 12.44
C ILE A 127 8.75 -6.39 11.67
N GLN A 128 9.40 -5.77 10.67
CA GLN A 128 10.33 -6.43 9.76
C GLN A 128 11.45 -7.21 10.47
N GLU A 129 12.07 -6.64 11.52
CA GLU A 129 13.15 -7.28 12.27
C GLU A 129 12.72 -8.56 13.01
N ASN A 130 11.41 -8.74 13.22
CA ASN A 130 10.79 -9.89 13.87
C ASN A 130 10.08 -10.81 12.85
N GLY A 131 10.56 -10.86 11.61
CA GLY A 131 9.97 -11.68 10.55
C GLY A 131 8.62 -11.14 10.07
N PHE A 132 8.40 -9.84 10.19
CA PHE A 132 7.12 -9.16 9.97
C PHE A 132 6.00 -9.68 10.89
N SER A 133 6.34 -9.94 12.16
CA SER A 133 5.41 -10.26 13.24
C SER A 133 5.58 -9.26 14.39
N ASP A 134 4.72 -9.33 15.39
CA ASP A 134 4.82 -8.54 16.61
C ASP A 134 5.62 -9.33 17.67
N PRO A 135 6.63 -8.76 18.33
CA PRO A 135 7.26 -9.40 19.49
C PRO A 135 6.32 -9.51 20.69
N LYS A 136 5.23 -8.73 20.75
CA LYS A 136 4.17 -8.89 21.74
C LYS A 136 3.25 -10.06 21.38
N VAL A 137 2.67 -10.67 22.41
CA VAL A 137 1.69 -11.75 22.24
C VAL A 137 0.42 -11.24 21.56
N LEU A 138 -0.04 -10.05 21.93
CA LEU A 138 -1.16 -9.36 21.30
C LEU A 138 -0.69 -7.96 20.88
N SER A 139 -1.08 -7.56 19.68
CA SER A 139 -0.73 -6.26 19.14
C SER A 139 -1.60 -5.17 19.74
N VAL A 140 -1.08 -3.95 19.80
CA VAL A 140 -1.81 -2.78 20.30
C VAL A 140 -2.26 -1.95 19.11
N GLY A 141 -3.57 -1.80 18.94
CA GLY A 141 -4.15 -1.03 17.85
C GLY A 141 -4.24 0.46 18.12
N PHE A 142 -4.93 1.17 17.24
CA PHE A 142 -4.86 2.64 17.14
C PHE A 142 -5.28 3.39 18.42
N ASP A 143 -6.21 2.84 19.21
CA ASP A 143 -6.71 3.46 20.46
C ASP A 143 -6.28 2.68 21.71
N GLY A 144 -5.14 1.98 21.65
CA GLY A 144 -4.55 1.29 22.80
C GLY A 144 -5.21 -0.05 23.16
N GLY A 145 -6.23 -0.48 22.43
CA GLY A 145 -6.83 -1.80 22.58
C GLY A 145 -5.92 -2.93 22.07
N GLU A 146 -6.00 -4.11 22.68
CA GLU A 146 -5.24 -5.30 22.25
C GLU A 146 -6.01 -6.14 21.24
N THR A 147 -5.33 -6.63 20.22
CA THR A 147 -5.92 -7.53 19.21
C THR A 147 -6.35 -8.86 19.81
N ARG A 148 -7.25 -9.58 19.14
CA ARG A 148 -7.75 -10.89 19.59
C ARG A 148 -6.72 -12.02 19.47
N ARG A 149 -5.72 -11.86 18.59
CA ARG A 149 -4.71 -12.88 18.29
C ARG A 149 -3.37 -12.21 18.01
N HIS A 150 -2.29 -12.97 18.20
CA HIS A 150 -0.95 -12.60 17.77
C HIS A 150 -0.92 -12.33 16.26
N SER A 151 -0.35 -11.19 15.87
CA SER A 151 0.09 -10.90 14.49
C SER A 151 0.93 -12.05 13.89
N MET A 152 0.46 -12.61 12.78
CA MET A 152 1.21 -13.65 12.06
C MET A 152 2.45 -13.05 11.40
N GLY A 153 3.53 -13.82 11.27
CA GLY A 153 4.64 -13.43 10.40
C GLY A 153 4.19 -13.37 8.94
N LEU A 154 4.67 -12.37 8.20
CA LEU A 154 4.38 -12.21 6.77
C LEU A 154 5.50 -12.73 5.86
N THR A 155 6.67 -13.03 6.41
CA THR A 155 7.79 -13.57 5.64
C THR A 155 7.38 -14.86 4.92
N ASN A 156 7.67 -14.96 3.63
CA ASN A 156 7.34 -16.09 2.76
C ASN A 156 5.83 -16.36 2.61
N ALA A 157 4.96 -15.38 2.88
CA ALA A 157 3.51 -15.52 2.73
C ALA A 157 3.07 -15.92 1.31
N THR A 158 3.88 -15.63 0.28
CA THR A 158 3.62 -16.05 -1.10
C THR A 158 3.58 -17.57 -1.29
N PHE A 159 4.29 -18.34 -0.45
CA PHE A 159 4.40 -19.81 -0.57
C PHE A 159 3.42 -20.57 0.33
N TYR A 160 2.25 -19.99 0.61
CA TYR A 160 1.23 -20.63 1.45
C TYR A 160 0.18 -21.36 0.61
N TYR A 161 0.26 -22.70 0.62
CA TYR A 161 -0.50 -23.57 -0.29
C TYR A 161 -2.03 -23.39 -0.27
N SER A 162 -2.65 -23.10 0.88
CA SER A 162 -4.11 -22.95 0.90
C SER A 162 -4.58 -21.67 0.22
N GLY A 163 -3.68 -20.69 0.07
CA GLY A 163 -3.98 -19.34 -0.44
C GLY A 163 -4.88 -18.52 0.49
N LYS A 164 -5.28 -19.07 1.64
CA LYS A 164 -6.13 -18.42 2.64
C LYS A 164 -5.31 -17.80 3.74
N PHE A 165 -5.84 -16.79 4.42
CA PHE A 165 -5.10 -16.02 5.42
C PHE A 165 -5.88 -15.82 6.71
N PHE A 166 -5.13 -15.37 7.73
CA PHE A 166 -5.41 -15.45 9.17
C PHE A 166 -5.21 -16.85 9.77
N TRP A 167 -5.02 -16.88 11.10
CA TRP A 167 -4.92 -18.10 11.90
C TRP A 167 -6.10 -19.07 11.72
N ASP A 168 -7.26 -18.57 11.31
CA ASP A 168 -8.47 -19.34 11.05
C ASP A 168 -8.80 -19.46 9.56
N GLU A 169 -7.88 -19.09 8.66
CA GLU A 169 -8.03 -19.16 7.20
C GLU A 169 -9.32 -18.52 6.67
N ARG A 170 -9.85 -17.50 7.38
CA ARG A 170 -11.14 -16.89 7.07
C ARG A 170 -11.12 -15.94 5.87
N ALA A 171 -9.94 -15.45 5.49
CA ALA A 171 -9.77 -14.64 4.29
C ALA A 171 -9.35 -15.57 3.14
N ASP A 172 -10.01 -15.46 2.00
CA ASP A 172 -9.78 -16.31 0.83
C ASP A 172 -8.53 -15.89 0.02
N SER A 173 -7.96 -14.72 0.31
CA SER A 173 -6.73 -14.22 -0.33
C SER A 173 -6.01 -13.16 0.53
N LEU A 174 -4.80 -12.76 0.11
CA LEU A 174 -4.08 -11.61 0.71
C LEU A 174 -4.82 -10.30 0.43
N GLU A 175 -5.37 -10.15 -0.76
CA GLU A 175 -6.16 -8.97 -1.14
C GLU A 175 -7.37 -8.81 -0.21
N GLU A 176 -8.05 -9.90 0.15
CA GLU A 176 -9.13 -9.82 1.13
C GLU A 176 -8.59 -9.54 2.54
N GLN A 177 -7.52 -10.25 2.95
CA GLN A 177 -6.94 -10.11 4.28
C GLN A 177 -6.47 -8.69 4.58
N THR A 178 -5.82 -8.02 3.63
CA THR A 178 -5.25 -6.68 3.81
C THR A 178 -6.30 -5.60 4.07
N LEU A 179 -7.55 -5.79 3.63
CA LEU A 179 -8.65 -4.86 3.91
C LEU A 179 -9.28 -5.04 5.30
N MET A 180 -9.12 -6.21 5.92
CA MET A 180 -9.77 -6.49 7.20
C MET A 180 -9.18 -5.69 8.38
N PRO A 181 -7.84 -5.54 8.55
CA PRO A 181 -7.25 -4.69 9.60
C PRO A 181 -7.69 -3.23 9.56
N PHE A 182 -7.85 -2.67 8.35
CA PHE A 182 -8.38 -1.31 8.17
C PHE A 182 -9.77 -1.17 8.82
N GLN A 183 -10.62 -2.19 8.66
CA GLN A 183 -12.00 -2.20 9.11
C GLN A 183 -12.21 -2.66 10.55
N ASP A 184 -11.21 -3.29 11.16
CA ASP A 184 -11.32 -3.77 12.53
C ASP A 184 -11.28 -2.58 13.51
N PRO A 185 -12.28 -2.45 14.41
CA PRO A 185 -12.41 -1.30 15.32
C PRO A 185 -11.38 -1.29 16.46
N VAL A 186 -10.57 -2.33 16.61
CA VAL A 186 -9.43 -2.35 17.52
C VAL A 186 -8.15 -2.06 16.75
N GLU A 187 -7.97 -2.64 15.57
CA GLU A 187 -6.71 -2.52 14.81
C GLU A 187 -6.51 -1.12 14.21
N MET A 188 -7.29 -0.73 13.19
CA MET A 188 -7.10 0.56 12.49
C MET A 188 -8.37 1.42 12.38
N GLY A 189 -9.56 0.86 12.55
CA GLY A 189 -10.79 1.60 12.86
C GLY A 189 -11.43 2.46 11.76
N LEU A 190 -11.19 2.16 10.49
CA LEU A 190 -11.75 2.88 9.33
C LEU A 190 -12.88 2.12 8.64
N VAL A 191 -13.75 2.81 7.89
CA VAL A 191 -14.46 2.17 6.77
C VAL A 191 -13.70 2.36 5.46
N LEU A 192 -13.94 1.50 4.46
CA LEU A 192 -13.19 1.54 3.19
C LEU A 192 -13.30 2.89 2.45
N ALA A 193 -14.43 3.57 2.56
CA ALA A 193 -14.60 4.90 1.97
C ALA A 193 -13.66 5.95 2.61
N GLU A 194 -13.45 5.88 3.93
CA GLU A 194 -12.51 6.76 4.64
C GLU A 194 -11.07 6.43 4.25
N LEU A 195 -10.73 5.14 4.16
CA LEU A 195 -9.43 4.69 3.67
C LEU A 195 -9.12 5.27 2.28
N GLU A 196 -10.05 5.12 1.33
CA GLU A 196 -9.90 5.65 -0.03
C GLU A 196 -9.78 7.18 -0.04
N GLU A 197 -10.52 7.88 0.81
CA GLU A 197 -10.45 9.34 0.95
C GLU A 197 -9.09 9.79 1.53
N ILE A 198 -8.61 9.14 2.60
CA ILE A 198 -7.32 9.45 3.21
C ILE A 198 -6.19 9.25 2.18
N VAL A 199 -6.19 8.14 1.44
CA VAL A 199 -5.19 7.88 0.40
C VAL A 199 -5.28 8.94 -0.71
N ARG A 200 -6.48 9.25 -1.21
CA ARG A 200 -6.66 10.26 -2.26
C ARG A 200 -6.21 11.66 -1.86
N ASN A 201 -6.28 11.99 -0.57
CA ASN A 201 -5.93 13.32 -0.03
C ASN A 201 -4.42 13.49 0.26
N GLN A 202 -3.56 12.53 -0.10
CA GLN A 202 -2.10 12.72 -0.01
C GLN A 202 -1.49 12.84 -1.39
N ASP A 203 -0.74 13.92 -1.61
CA ASP A 203 -0.32 14.40 -2.93
C ASP A 203 0.55 13.41 -3.72
N TYR A 204 1.23 12.48 -3.04
CA TYR A 204 2.13 11.51 -3.68
C TYR A 204 1.42 10.24 -4.18
N TYR A 205 0.22 9.91 -3.70
CA TYR A 205 -0.45 8.66 -4.12
C TYR A 205 -0.89 8.66 -5.58
N PRO A 206 -1.45 9.74 -6.17
CA PRO A 206 -1.85 9.71 -7.58
C PRO A 206 -0.74 9.23 -8.53
N ALA A 207 0.50 9.70 -8.34
CA ALA A 207 1.64 9.26 -9.14
C ALA A 207 2.01 7.79 -8.88
N LEU A 208 1.97 7.32 -7.62
CA LEU A 208 2.23 5.92 -7.28
C LEU A 208 1.16 4.96 -7.85
N PHE A 209 -0.11 5.38 -7.92
CA PHE A 209 -1.19 4.60 -8.52
C PHE A 209 -1.08 4.57 -10.05
N GLU A 210 -0.74 5.71 -10.67
CA GLU A 210 -0.44 5.78 -12.11
C GLU A 210 0.69 4.81 -12.48
N ASP A 211 1.78 4.83 -11.74
CA ASP A 211 2.93 3.96 -11.97
C ASP A 211 2.59 2.47 -11.76
N ALA A 212 1.82 2.14 -10.71
CA ALA A 212 1.43 0.77 -10.40
C ALA A 212 0.34 0.17 -11.31
N PHE A 213 -0.62 0.99 -11.76
CA PHE A 213 -1.86 0.51 -12.40
C PHE A 213 -2.19 1.19 -13.74
N GLY A 214 -1.40 2.17 -14.17
CA GLY A 214 -1.56 2.90 -15.43
C GLY A 214 -2.62 4.00 -15.41
N ASP A 215 -3.18 4.32 -14.23
CA ASP A 215 -3.99 5.53 -14.01
C ASP A 215 -4.04 5.87 -12.49
N PRO A 216 -4.36 7.11 -12.07
CA PRO A 216 -4.19 7.56 -10.69
C PRO A 216 -5.39 7.19 -9.79
N THR A 217 -6.34 6.38 -10.30
CA THR A 217 -7.57 6.07 -9.56
C THR A 217 -7.26 5.26 -8.31
N VAL A 218 -7.66 5.81 -7.17
CA VAL A 218 -7.62 5.15 -5.87
C VAL A 218 -8.92 4.39 -5.63
N SER A 219 -8.79 3.11 -5.27
CA SER A 219 -9.88 2.26 -4.78
C SER A 219 -9.37 1.26 -3.75
N SER A 220 -10.25 0.78 -2.88
CA SER A 220 -9.94 -0.29 -1.92
C SER A 220 -9.42 -1.57 -2.59
N ASP A 221 -9.91 -1.92 -3.79
CA ASP A 221 -9.37 -3.03 -4.60
C ASP A 221 -7.92 -2.79 -5.03
N ARG A 222 -7.56 -1.59 -5.47
CA ARG A 222 -6.17 -1.29 -5.85
C ARG A 222 -5.24 -1.17 -4.66
N ILE A 223 -5.73 -0.63 -3.53
CA ILE A 223 -5.01 -0.60 -2.26
C ILE A 223 -4.68 -2.02 -1.80
N SER A 224 -5.67 -2.92 -1.80
CA SER A 224 -5.46 -4.29 -1.38
C SER A 224 -4.53 -5.07 -2.30
N ARG A 225 -4.64 -4.85 -3.62
CA ARG A 225 -3.75 -5.43 -4.61
C ARG A 225 -2.30 -5.01 -4.39
N ALA A 226 -2.04 -3.72 -4.22
CA ALA A 226 -0.70 -3.20 -3.98
C ALA A 226 -0.10 -3.75 -2.68
N LEU A 227 -0.87 -3.72 -1.58
CA LEU A 227 -0.45 -4.32 -0.31
C LEU A 227 -0.12 -5.81 -0.45
N ALA A 228 -0.97 -6.57 -1.14
CA ALA A 228 -0.74 -7.99 -1.38
C ALA A 228 0.54 -8.23 -2.20
N GLN A 229 0.83 -7.43 -3.23
CA GLN A 229 2.09 -7.51 -3.98
C GLN A 229 3.31 -7.27 -3.07
N PHE A 230 3.26 -6.24 -2.21
CA PHE A 230 4.34 -5.98 -1.26
C PHE A 230 4.52 -7.13 -0.26
N ILE A 231 3.44 -7.66 0.31
CA ILE A 231 3.51 -8.79 1.25
C ILE A 231 4.08 -10.04 0.58
N ARG A 232 3.67 -10.35 -0.66
CA ARG A 232 4.23 -11.49 -1.41
C ARG A 232 5.71 -11.33 -1.73
N SER A 233 6.20 -10.09 -1.85
CA SER A 233 7.62 -9.80 -2.07
C SER A 233 8.52 -10.01 -0.83
N MET A 234 7.94 -10.23 0.36
CA MET A 234 8.69 -10.46 1.60
C MET A 234 9.26 -11.88 1.67
N VAL A 235 10.12 -12.22 0.71
CA VAL A 235 10.72 -13.55 0.59
C VAL A 235 12.09 -13.59 1.26
N SER A 236 12.32 -14.61 2.08
CA SER A 236 13.61 -14.90 2.73
C SER A 236 14.07 -16.29 2.33
N THR A 237 15.28 -16.36 1.76
CA THR A 237 15.90 -17.58 1.20
C THR A 237 17.33 -17.82 1.71
N THR A 238 17.72 -17.14 2.79
CA THR A 238 19.10 -17.15 3.31
C THR A 238 19.17 -17.61 4.77
N ALA A 239 18.20 -18.38 5.23
CA ALA A 239 18.31 -19.00 6.55
C ALA A 239 19.51 -19.97 6.58
N LYS A 240 20.02 -20.29 7.77
CA LYS A 240 21.10 -21.31 7.91
C LYS A 240 20.72 -22.63 7.22
N TYR A 241 19.44 -22.99 7.28
CA TYR A 241 18.89 -24.13 6.56
C TYR A 241 19.01 -23.97 5.04
N ASP A 242 18.66 -22.80 4.48
CA ASP A 242 18.77 -22.56 3.03
C ASP A 242 20.21 -22.64 2.54
N ILE A 243 21.16 -22.06 3.29
CA ILE A 243 22.59 -22.14 2.99
C ILE A 243 23.02 -23.62 2.98
N ALA A 244 22.63 -24.39 3.98
CA ALA A 244 22.94 -25.82 4.05
C ALA A 244 22.26 -26.63 2.93
N ARG A 245 21.05 -26.22 2.51
CA ARG A 245 20.30 -26.88 1.43
C ARG A 245 20.96 -26.68 0.07
N GLN A 246 21.63 -25.57 -0.15
CA GLN A 246 22.36 -25.33 -1.40
C GLN A 246 23.55 -26.28 -1.58
N ASP A 247 24.13 -26.79 -0.49
CA ASP A 247 25.30 -27.69 -0.53
C ASP A 247 24.95 -29.15 -0.85
N VAL A 248 23.67 -29.53 -0.80
CA VAL A 248 23.24 -30.93 -1.00
C VAL A 248 22.06 -31.04 -1.96
N SER A 249 22.12 -32.04 -2.85
CA SER A 249 21.10 -32.25 -3.88
C SER A 249 19.80 -32.89 -3.36
N SER A 250 19.65 -33.13 -2.06
CA SER A 250 18.42 -33.74 -1.52
C SER A 250 18.24 -33.38 -0.05
N PRO A 251 17.01 -33.06 0.38
CA PRO A 251 16.72 -32.65 1.76
C PRO A 251 16.92 -33.75 2.81
N ILE A 252 17.16 -35.00 2.40
CA ILE A 252 17.42 -36.13 3.32
C ILE A 252 18.92 -36.39 3.55
N ARG A 253 19.80 -35.64 2.89
CA ARG A 253 21.25 -35.77 3.07
C ARG A 253 21.70 -34.96 4.27
N ASP A 254 22.65 -35.51 5.02
CA ASP A 254 23.34 -34.77 6.07
C ASP A 254 24.06 -33.55 5.48
N PHE A 255 24.04 -32.43 6.19
CA PHE A 255 24.69 -31.20 5.78
C PHE A 255 26.18 -31.24 6.12
N PRO A 256 27.10 -31.28 5.13
CA PRO A 256 28.52 -31.52 5.39
C PRO A 256 29.19 -30.46 6.26
N GLN A 257 28.66 -29.24 6.27
CA GLN A 257 29.20 -28.09 7.01
C GLN A 257 28.56 -27.89 8.40
N PHE A 258 27.58 -28.70 8.77
CA PHE A 258 26.86 -28.60 10.03
C PHE A 258 27.03 -29.91 10.80
N THR A 259 27.98 -29.94 11.73
CA THR A 259 28.12 -31.02 12.70
C THR A 259 27.34 -30.68 13.98
N GLU A 260 26.96 -31.69 14.75
CA GLU A 260 26.26 -31.56 16.05
C GLU A 260 26.91 -30.57 17.03
#